data_AF-A0A2N1QI35-F1
#
_entry.id   AF-A0A2N1QI35-F1
#
_cell.length_a   1.000
_cell.length_b   1.000
_cell.length_c   1.000
_cell.angle_alpha   90.00
_cell.angle_beta   90.00
_cell.angle_gamma   90.00
#
_symmetry.space_group_name_H-M   'P 1'
#
loop_
_entity.id
_entity.type
_entity.pdbx_description
1 polymer ?
#
loop_
_entity_poly.entity_id
_entity_poly.type
_entity_poly.pdbx_seq_one_letter_code
_entity_poly.pdbx_strand_id
1 'polypeptide(L)'
;MKSDNRKFLGIVLIVLGGIVLLNRLGLWNIDIFFDGWWTLLLIIPALYLMTKNGVSTGNVVLLLIGIFFLLDEIGFSLRGYLLPVVLVTIGIAVLFRKK
;
A
#
# COMPACT_ATOMS: atom_id res chain seq x y z
N MET A 1 -20.79 -15.57 24.16
CA MET A 1 -21.15 -15.50 22.72
C MET A 1 -19.93 -15.06 21.93
N LYS A 2 -19.19 -16.02 21.35
CA LYS A 2 -18.03 -15.75 20.50
C LYS A 2 -18.60 -15.43 19.12
N SER A 3 -18.95 -14.15 18.91
CA SER A 3 -19.54 -13.66 17.66
C SER A 3 -18.82 -14.26 16.47
N ASP A 4 -19.58 -14.73 15.50
CA ASP A 4 -19.17 -15.29 14.21
C ASP A 4 -18.46 -14.23 13.34
N ASN A 5 -17.37 -13.64 13.85
CA ASN A 5 -16.59 -12.59 13.18
C ASN A 5 -16.13 -13.04 11.78
N ARG A 6 -15.95 -14.36 11.58
CA ARG A 6 -15.63 -14.96 10.29
C ARG A 6 -16.78 -14.87 9.28
N LYS A 7 -18.04 -15.07 9.70
CA LYS A 7 -19.22 -14.95 8.83
C LYS A 7 -19.44 -13.49 8.46
N PHE A 8 -19.34 -12.58 9.43
CA PHE A 8 -19.45 -11.15 9.19
C PHE A 8 -18.36 -10.66 8.22
N LEU A 9 -17.09 -11.03 8.46
CA LEU A 9 -15.98 -10.69 7.57
C LEU A 9 -16.16 -11.27 6.16
N GLY A 10 -16.66 -12.51 6.07
CA GLY A 10 -16.97 -13.16 4.80
C GLY A 10 -18.04 -12.41 4.01
N ILE A 11 -19.12 -11.99 4.67
CA ILE A 11 -20.18 -11.18 4.04
C ILE A 11 -19.62 -9.84 3.56
N VAL A 12 -18.82 -9.15 4.38
CA VAL A 12 -18.19 -7.87 4.01
C VAL A 12 -17.28 -8.04 2.78
N LEU A 13 -16.49 -9.11 2.72
CA LEU A 13 -15.62 -9.41 1.58
C LEU A 13 -16.42 -9.71 0.29
N ILE A 14 -17.52 -10.47 0.40
CA ILE A 14 -18.39 -10.78 -0.75
C ILE A 14 -19.02 -9.49 -1.30
N VAL A 15 -19.51 -8.60 -0.42
CA VAL A 15 -20.11 -7.33 -0.82
C VAL A 15 -19.07 -6.41 -1.47
N LEU A 16 -17.90 -6.23 -0.84
CA LEU A 16 -16.82 -5.41 -1.41
C LEU A 16 -16.35 -5.95 -2.76
N GLY A 17 -16.11 -7.26 -2.86
CA GLY A 17 -15.72 -7.91 -4.11
C GLY A 17 -16.79 -7.79 -5.19
N GLY A 18 -18.06 -7.90 -4.81
CA GLY A 18 -19.20 -7.69 -5.71
C GLY A 18 -19.24 -6.27 -6.26
N ILE A 19 -19.11 -5.24 -5.41
CA ILE A 19 -19.14 -3.84 -5.88
C ILE A 19 -17.97 -3.56 -6.82
N VAL A 20 -16.77 -4.05 -6.50
CA VAL A 20 -15.58 -3.92 -7.37
C VAL A 20 -15.82 -4.63 -8.72
N LEU A 21 -16.40 -5.83 -8.71
CA LEU A 21 -16.67 -6.59 -9.93
C LEU A 21 -17.73 -5.92 -10.81
N LEU A 22 -18.84 -5.46 -10.21
CA LEU A 22 -19.89 -4.74 -10.94
C LEU A 22 -19.38 -3.40 -11.51
N ASN A 23 -18.51 -2.69 -10.78
CA ASN A 23 -17.85 -1.48 -11.27
C ASN A 23 -16.95 -1.78 -12.49
N ARG A 24 -16.17 -2.87 -12.44
CA ARG A 24 -15.33 -3.33 -13.57
C ARG A 24 -16.14 -3.78 -14.79
N LEU A 25 -17.34 -4.33 -14.58
CA LEU A 25 -18.26 -4.71 -15.65
C LEU A 25 -18.98 -3.50 -16.29
N GLY A 26 -18.72 -2.29 -15.79
CA GLY A 26 -19.32 -1.06 -16.31
C GLY A 26 -20.82 -0.93 -16.02
N LEU A 27 -21.34 -1.75 -15.12
CA LEU A 27 -22.75 -1.70 -14.74
C LEU A 27 -23.01 -0.46 -13.89
N TRP A 28 -22.14 -0.21 -12.91
CA TRP A 28 -22.14 0.95 -12.01
C TRP A 28 -20.80 1.68 -12.11
N ASN A 29 -20.74 2.96 -11.75
CA ASN A 29 -19.52 3.78 -11.77
C ASN A 29 -19.21 4.27 -10.34
N ILE A 30 -18.92 3.33 -9.44
CA ILE A 30 -18.64 3.60 -8.02
C ILE A 30 -17.19 3.18 -7.74
N ASP A 31 -16.29 4.17 -7.81
CA ASP A 31 -14.90 3.99 -7.43
C ASP A 31 -14.76 4.11 -5.91
N ILE A 32 -14.86 2.96 -5.22
CA ILE A 32 -14.60 2.89 -3.76
C ILE A 32 -13.10 3.09 -3.47
N PHE A 33 -12.25 2.88 -4.48
CA PHE A 33 -10.81 2.94 -4.37
C PHE A 33 -10.28 4.01 -5.33
N PHE A 34 -9.43 4.90 -4.82
CA PHE A 34 -8.73 5.89 -5.63
C PHE A 34 -7.50 5.27 -6.32
N ASP A 35 -6.99 5.92 -7.37
CA ASP A 35 -5.80 5.46 -8.09
C ASP A 35 -4.59 5.36 -7.16
N GLY A 36 -3.98 4.18 -7.09
CA GLY A 36 -2.86 3.91 -6.17
C GLY A 36 -3.25 3.51 -4.74
N TRP A 37 -4.54 3.24 -4.45
CA TRP A 37 -4.97 2.76 -3.12
C TRP A 37 -4.18 1.57 -2.58
N TRP A 38 -3.68 0.69 -3.46
CA TRP A 38 -2.93 -0.51 -3.08
C TRP A 38 -1.63 -0.17 -2.35
N THR A 39 -1.06 1.01 -2.60
CA THR A 39 0.18 1.50 -1.96
C THR A 39 -0.01 1.77 -0.47
N LEU A 40 -1.25 2.00 -0.02
CA LEU A 40 -1.59 2.09 1.40
C LEU A 40 -1.24 0.81 2.16
N LEU A 41 -1.25 -0.36 1.50
CA LEU A 41 -0.82 -1.62 2.10
C LEU A 41 0.68 -1.63 2.44
N LEU A 42 1.50 -0.77 1.82
CA LEU A 42 2.91 -0.58 2.17
C LEU A 42 3.06 0.52 3.23
N ILE A 43 2.35 1.64 3.06
CA ILE A 43 2.45 2.82 3.92
C ILE A 43 1.93 2.52 5.34
N ILE A 44 0.76 1.88 5.46
CA ILE A 44 0.11 1.64 6.76
C ILE A 44 0.98 0.76 7.68
N PRO A 45 1.49 -0.41 7.24
CA PRO A 45 2.38 -1.22 8.08
C PRO A 45 3.70 -0.50 8.40
N ALA A 46 4.26 0.26 7.45
CA ALA A 46 5.48 1.02 7.68
C ALA A 46 5.29 2.06 8.80
N LEU A 47 4.20 2.83 8.76
CA LEU A 47 3.84 3.79 9.80
C LEU A 47 3.58 3.08 11.13
N TYR A 48 2.81 2.00 11.13
CA TYR A 48 2.55 1.22 12.35
C TYR A 48 3.83 0.69 12.98
N LEU A 49 4.77 0.18 12.18
CA LEU A 49 6.08 -0.28 12.64
C LEU A 49 6.93 0.86 13.19
N MET A 50 6.87 2.06 12.60
CA MET A 50 7.56 3.24 13.13
C MET A 50 7.01 3.68 14.48
N THR A 51 5.68 3.67 14.65
CA THR A 51 5.06 4.02 15.93
C THR A 51 5.39 2.98 17.01
N LYS A 52 5.41 1.68 16.66
CA LYS A 52 5.60 0.59 17.63
C LYS A 52 7.06 0.36 18.00
N ASN A 53 7.96 0.32 17.01
CA ASN A 53 9.36 -0.09 17.18
C ASN A 53 10.35 1.08 17.02
N GLY A 54 9.85 2.31 16.81
CA GLY A 54 10.67 3.48 16.48
C GLY A 54 11.03 3.57 15.00
N VAL A 55 11.62 4.70 14.63
CA VAL A 55 12.07 4.96 13.25
C VAL A 55 13.28 4.07 12.95
N SER A 56 13.06 3.06 12.11
CA SER A 56 14.13 2.19 11.61
C SER A 56 14.36 2.43 10.12
N THR A 57 15.60 2.26 9.65
CA THR A 57 15.95 2.49 8.24
C THR A 57 15.09 1.65 7.30
N GLY A 58 14.80 0.39 7.66
CA GLY A 58 13.93 -0.48 6.86
C GLY A 58 12.50 0.04 6.75
N ASN A 59 11.93 0.54 7.87
CA ASN A 59 10.58 1.13 7.85
C ASN A 59 10.56 2.42 7.04
N VAL A 60 11.62 3.24 7.11
CA VAL A 60 11.73 4.49 6.32
C VAL A 60 11.82 4.18 4.84
N VAL A 61 12.65 3.22 4.44
CA VAL A 61 12.75 2.79 3.04
C VAL A 61 11.40 2.24 2.55
N LEU A 62 10.73 1.40 3.33
CA LEU A 62 9.41 0.85 2.98
C LEU A 62 8.36 1.97 2.80
N LEU A 63 8.36 2.95 3.70
CA LEU A 63 7.47 4.12 3.61
C LEU A 63 7.75 4.94 2.35
N LEU A 64 9.03 5.24 2.07
CA LEU A 64 9.43 5.99 0.88
C LEU A 64 9.03 5.30 -0.43
N ILE A 65 9.18 3.98 -0.50
CA ILE A 65 8.72 3.18 -1.63
C ILE A 65 7.20 3.31 -1.79
N GLY A 66 6.45 3.18 -0.70
CA GLY A 66 4.98 3.33 -0.71
C GLY A 66 4.53 4.70 -1.23
N ILE A 67 5.15 5.79 -0.75
CA ILE A 67 4.85 7.16 -1.21
C ILE A 67 5.22 7.31 -2.70
N PHE A 68 6.36 6.79 -3.13
CA PHE A 68 6.78 6.88 -4.52
C PHE A 68 5.76 6.25 -5.47
N PHE A 69 5.29 5.03 -5.17
CA PHE A 69 4.26 4.38 -5.97
C PHE A 69 2.92 5.13 -5.92
N LEU A 70 2.55 5.67 -4.77
CA LEU A 70 1.31 6.45 -4.64
C LEU A 70 1.36 7.68 -5.57
N LEU A 71 2.49 8.38 -5.60
CA LEU A 71 2.68 9.56 -6.46
C LEU A 71 2.63 9.20 -7.95
N ASP A 72 3.19 8.07 -8.37
CA ASP A 72 3.16 7.61 -9.77
C ASP A 72 1.72 7.28 -10.23
N GLU A 73 0.95 6.65 -9.35
CA GLU A 73 -0.44 6.26 -9.62
C GLU A 73 -1.40 7.46 -9.67
N ILE A 74 -1.21 8.50 -8.85
CA ILE A 74 -2.03 9.72 -8.89
C ILE A 74 -1.67 10.68 -10.05
N GLY A 75 -0.78 10.27 -10.96
CA GLY A 75 -0.49 10.98 -12.20
C GLY A 75 0.76 11.86 -12.18
N PHE A 76 1.61 11.82 -11.13
CA PHE A 76 2.97 12.34 -11.29
C PHE A 76 3.74 11.37 -12.15
N SER A 77 4.13 11.77 -13.36
CA SER A 77 4.91 10.91 -14.26
C SER A 77 6.32 10.67 -13.71
N LEU A 78 6.47 9.67 -12.83
CA LEU A 78 7.71 9.33 -12.13
C LEU A 78 8.45 8.17 -12.78
N ARG A 79 7.96 7.65 -13.92
CA ARG A 79 8.55 6.55 -14.70
C ARG A 79 10.07 6.67 -14.92
N GLY A 80 10.61 7.88 -15.07
CA GLY A 80 12.06 8.11 -15.22
C GLY A 80 12.88 8.02 -13.93
N TYR A 81 12.23 8.13 -12.77
CA TYR A 81 12.86 8.18 -11.44
C TYR A 81 12.81 6.83 -10.70
N LEU A 82 12.04 5.86 -11.20
CA LEU A 82 11.97 4.49 -10.65
C LEU A 82 13.36 3.87 -10.44
N LEU A 83 14.17 3.89 -11.50
CA LEU A 83 15.49 3.24 -11.51
C LEU A 83 16.48 3.93 -10.55
N PRO A 84 16.60 5.28 -10.56
CA PRO A 84 17.36 6.01 -9.53
C PRO A 84 16.89 5.76 -8.10
N VAL A 85 15.58 5.77 -7.84
CA VAL A 85 15.02 5.62 -6.49
C VAL A 85 15.26 4.21 -5.94
N VAL A 86 15.10 3.18 -6.76
CA VAL A 86 15.42 1.79 -6.37
C VAL A 86 16.89 1.63 -6.04
N LEU A 87 17.80 2.22 -6.84
CA LEU A 87 19.23 2.19 -6.55
C LEU A 87 19.59 2.90 -5.23
N VAL A 88 19.05 4.09 -4.99
CA VAL A 88 19.29 4.86 -3.76
C VAL A 88 18.75 4.11 -2.53
N THR A 89 17.54 3.56 -2.62
CA THR A 89 16.92 2.82 -1.51
C THR A 89 17.66 1.54 -1.18
N ILE A 90 18.11 0.77 -2.18
CA ILE A 90 18.96 -0.42 -1.97
C ILE A 90 20.31 -0.02 -1.37
N GLY A 91 20.94 1.05 -1.87
CA GLY A 91 22.21 1.55 -1.34
C GLY A 91 22.11 1.93 0.14
N ILE A 92 21.06 2.66 0.52
CA ILE A 92 20.77 2.99 1.92
C ILE A 92 20.53 1.70 2.73
N ALA A 93 19.70 0.77 2.23
CA ALA A 93 19.43 -0.48 2.93
C ALA A 93 20.70 -1.30 3.19
N VAL A 94 21.65 -1.33 2.26
CA VAL A 94 22.94 -1.99 2.41
C VAL A 94 23.83 -1.28 3.44
N LEU A 95 23.90 0.05 3.40
CA LEU A 95 24.72 0.84 4.35
C LEU A 95 24.25 0.69 5.80
N PHE A 96 22.93 0.66 6.01
CA PHE A 96 22.34 0.53 7.34
C PHE A 96 22.08 -0.93 7.73
N ARG A 97 22.46 -1.91 6.90
CA ARG A 97 22.45 -3.32 7.27
C ARG A 97 23.52 -3.58 8.31
N LYS A 98 23.15 -3.40 9.58
CA LYS A 98 24.00 -3.77 10.72
C LYS A 98 24.28 -5.28 10.65
N LYS A 99 25.55 -5.65 10.77
CA LYS A 99 26.00 -7.04 10.83
C LYS A 99 25.45 -7.73 12.08
#